data_AF-A0A7V3D4L4-F1
#
_entry.id   AF-A0A7V3D4L4-F1
#
_cell.length_a   1.000
_cell.length_b   1.000
_cell.length_c   1.000
_cell.angle_alpha   90.00
_cell.angle_beta   90.00
_cell.angle_gamma   90.00
#
_symmetry.space_group_name_H-M   'P 1'
#
loop_
_entity.id
_entity.type
_entity.pdbx_description
1 polymer ?
#
loop_
_entity_poly.entity_id
_entity_poly.type
_entity_poly.pdbx_seq_one_letter_code
_entity_poly.pdbx_strand_id
1 'polypeptide(L)'
;MAELMMIDLKALLVEREDCDAGTMSKVREALSQGGTQYRSLRDVTDALRKRLENAQGPARKKWHLKLAVALYYLGHTAEAIEHLRQAEGGLANFLLGKLLAARNEYAEALEAFDRARKANYNSDLVDLQLVGIYRAQGQLDKARAALKGLQKMAHTAEYHYQLACLHLAEGERQQGIEALEKAVQIDPGHTAALFQLGHAADLSGNDEDAIGYYERALKYPPIHIGTLKNLGILYEDKEMYDKAVECFRRVLTARPHDEQARLYLKDAEASLTMHYDPGQEKESALNKQVMEIPVTDFELSVRSRNCLKKMNIKTLGDVTRVSREQLLSSKNFGETSLAEIEEMLASKGLRLGQSLEQGQRHERRFPTPQMGPVSEQEAAILNKPVSELNLSVRARKCMTRLGINTLGELTHRTADELLEAKNFGQTSLNEVREKLAAYGLHLRGE
;
A
#
# COMPACT_ATOMS: atom_id res chain seq x y z
N MET A 1 -5.01 40.57 -0.83
CA MET A 1 -5.37 39.15 -0.94
C MET A 1 -6.88 39.08 -0.86
N ALA A 2 -7.55 38.72 -1.96
CA ALA A 2 -8.99 38.49 -1.91
C ALA A 2 -9.23 37.23 -1.09
N GLU A 3 -9.97 37.34 0.02
CA GLU A 3 -10.57 36.16 0.65
C GLU A 3 -11.36 35.43 -0.42
N LEU A 4 -10.92 34.22 -0.79
CA LEU A 4 -11.71 33.31 -1.61
C LEU A 4 -12.99 33.03 -0.81
N MET A 5 -14.07 33.72 -1.18
CA MET A 5 -15.39 33.54 -0.59
C MET A 5 -15.74 32.04 -0.66
N MET A 6 -15.91 31.40 0.50
CA MET A 6 -16.26 29.99 0.54
C MET A 6 -17.58 29.78 -0.20
N ILE A 7 -17.63 28.77 -1.06
CA ILE A 7 -18.86 28.45 -1.81
C ILE A 7 -19.92 27.96 -0.83
N ASP A 8 -21.09 28.61 -0.84
CA ASP A 8 -22.23 28.22 -0.01
C ASP A 8 -22.94 26.98 -0.59
N LEU A 9 -22.58 25.82 -0.04
CA LEU A 9 -23.17 24.53 -0.42
C LEU A 9 -24.67 24.43 -0.09
N LYS A 10 -25.14 25.14 0.95
CA LYS A 10 -26.55 25.14 1.32
C LYS A 10 -27.35 25.92 0.29
N ALA A 11 -26.90 27.11 -0.09
CA ALA A 11 -27.53 27.86 -1.17
C ALA A 11 -27.58 27.03 -2.47
N LEU A 12 -26.49 26.32 -2.78
CA LEU A 12 -26.34 25.56 -4.01
C LEU A 12 -27.20 24.28 -4.08
N LEU A 13 -27.28 23.51 -3.00
CA LEU A 13 -27.98 22.20 -2.98
C LEU A 13 -29.34 22.24 -2.29
N VAL A 14 -29.63 23.25 -1.48
CA VAL A 14 -30.88 23.30 -0.70
C VAL A 14 -31.80 24.40 -1.23
N GLU A 15 -31.27 25.56 -1.59
CA GLU A 15 -32.08 26.74 -1.95
C GLU A 15 -32.29 26.86 -3.46
N ARG A 16 -31.27 26.55 -4.28
CA ARG A 16 -31.40 26.53 -5.74
C ARG A 16 -32.41 25.47 -6.17
N GLU A 17 -33.30 25.79 -7.11
CA GLU A 17 -34.33 24.86 -7.58
C GLU A 17 -33.76 23.68 -8.37
N ASP A 18 -32.80 23.94 -9.26
CA ASP A 18 -32.26 22.95 -10.20
C ASP A 18 -30.91 22.37 -9.77
N CYS A 19 -30.72 21.08 -10.10
CA CYS A 19 -29.46 20.36 -9.91
C CYS A 19 -28.97 19.87 -11.29
N ASP A 20 -28.00 20.59 -11.85
CA ASP A 20 -27.41 20.34 -13.16
C ASP A 20 -25.92 19.96 -13.04
N ALA A 21 -25.27 19.69 -14.17
CA ALA A 21 -23.83 19.41 -14.21
C ALA A 21 -22.98 20.57 -13.67
N GLY A 22 -23.46 21.82 -13.81
CA GLY A 22 -22.80 23.00 -13.27
C GLY A 22 -22.83 23.03 -11.73
N THR A 23 -23.95 22.63 -11.12
CA THR A 23 -24.08 22.42 -9.68
C THR A 23 -23.07 21.38 -9.21
N MET A 24 -22.94 20.26 -9.92
CA MET A 24 -21.94 19.25 -9.59
C MET A 24 -20.51 19.79 -9.63
N SER A 25 -20.16 20.58 -10.66
CA SER A 25 -18.84 21.19 -10.77
C SER A 25 -18.55 22.14 -9.61
N LYS A 26 -19.51 22.98 -9.22
CA LYS A 26 -19.39 23.91 -8.10
C LYS A 26 -19.28 23.19 -6.75
N VAL A 27 -20.00 22.09 -6.55
CA VAL A 27 -19.84 21.25 -5.35
C VAL A 27 -18.43 20.66 -5.30
N ARG A 28 -17.93 20.13 -6.43
CA ARG A 28 -16.57 19.59 -6.52
C ARG A 28 -15.52 20.66 -6.20
N GLU A 29 -15.69 21.86 -6.75
CA GLU A 29 -14.82 23.01 -6.50
C GLU A 29 -14.85 23.42 -5.02
N ALA A 30 -16.04 23.51 -4.41
CA ALA A 30 -16.20 23.82 -2.99
C ALA A 30 -15.42 22.82 -2.13
N LEU A 31 -15.58 21.53 -2.39
CA LEU A 31 -14.90 20.47 -1.62
C LEU A 31 -13.38 20.48 -1.79
N SER A 32 -12.87 21.06 -2.89
CA SER A 32 -11.43 21.25 -3.08
C SER A 32 -10.82 22.31 -2.15
N GLN A 33 -11.65 23.18 -1.56
CA GLN A 33 -11.22 24.22 -0.60
C GLN A 33 -10.88 23.66 0.80
N GLY A 34 -11.18 22.38 1.07
CA GLY A 34 -10.71 21.67 2.26
C GLY A 34 -11.80 21.15 3.20
N GLY A 35 -11.38 20.75 4.41
CA GLY A 35 -12.21 19.96 5.34
C GLY A 35 -13.45 20.66 5.90
N THR A 36 -13.48 21.99 5.95
CA THR A 36 -14.67 22.76 6.39
C THR A 36 -15.85 22.55 5.44
N GLN A 37 -15.59 22.45 4.14
CA GLN A 37 -16.61 22.23 3.12
C GLN A 37 -17.19 20.81 3.19
N TYR A 38 -16.39 19.82 3.59
CA TYR A 38 -16.91 18.48 3.87
C TYR A 38 -17.84 18.45 5.09
N ARG A 39 -17.55 19.24 6.14
CA ARG A 39 -18.48 19.40 7.28
C ARG A 39 -19.78 20.06 6.83
N SER A 40 -19.67 21.16 6.09
CA SER A 40 -20.85 21.84 5.52
C SER A 40 -21.68 20.92 4.63
N LEU A 41 -21.05 20.07 3.80
CA LEU A 41 -21.75 19.10 2.98
C LEU A 41 -22.50 18.05 3.81
N ARG A 42 -21.96 17.61 4.95
CA ARG A 42 -22.66 16.71 5.88
C ARG A 42 -23.89 17.39 6.47
N ASP A 43 -23.75 18.63 6.94
CA ASP A 43 -24.89 19.41 7.48
C ASP A 43 -25.97 19.62 6.42
N VAL A 44 -25.57 19.90 5.17
CA VAL A 44 -26.47 20.01 4.01
C VAL A 44 -27.16 18.67 3.72
N THR A 45 -26.44 17.55 3.82
CA THR A 45 -27.00 16.20 3.63
C THR A 45 -28.09 15.93 4.67
N ASP A 46 -27.87 16.28 5.93
CA ASP A 46 -28.87 16.12 6.99
C ASP A 46 -30.08 17.04 6.79
N ALA A 47 -29.85 18.28 6.33
CA ALA A 47 -30.94 19.18 5.96
C ALA A 47 -31.78 18.65 4.79
N LEU A 48 -31.13 18.04 3.78
CA LEU A 48 -31.80 17.41 2.64
C LEU A 48 -32.63 16.19 3.07
N ARG A 49 -32.13 15.36 4.00
CA ARG A 49 -32.89 14.25 4.59
C ARG A 49 -34.18 14.74 5.27
N LYS A 50 -34.10 15.77 6.12
CA LYS A 50 -35.27 16.37 6.78
C LYS A 50 -36.29 16.97 5.80
N ARG A 51 -35.82 17.58 4.70
CA ARG A 51 -36.71 18.10 3.64
C ARG A 51 -37.39 16.98 2.88
N LEU A 52 -36.68 15.87 2.65
CA LEU A 52 -37.21 14.71 1.95
C LEU A 52 -38.36 14.04 2.72
N GLU A 53 -38.29 13.98 4.05
CA GLU A 53 -39.37 13.45 4.91
C GLU A 53 -40.70 14.18 4.71
N ASN A 54 -40.64 15.50 4.50
CA ASN A 54 -41.81 16.36 4.36
C ASN A 54 -42.25 16.56 2.90
N ALA A 55 -41.48 16.07 1.93
CA ALA A 55 -41.74 16.31 0.51
C ALA A 55 -42.65 15.24 -0.11
N GLN A 56 -43.61 15.68 -0.93
CA GLN A 56 -44.50 14.80 -1.68
C GLN A 56 -44.43 15.07 -3.19
N GLY A 57 -44.85 14.07 -3.98
CA GLY A 57 -44.98 14.19 -5.43
C GLY A 57 -43.65 14.47 -6.17
N PRO A 58 -43.66 15.31 -7.22
CA PRO A 58 -42.48 15.55 -8.07
C PRO A 58 -41.32 16.26 -7.33
N ALA A 59 -41.63 17.05 -6.29
CA ALA A 59 -40.62 17.69 -5.45
C ALA A 59 -39.75 16.65 -4.71
N ARG A 60 -40.36 15.53 -4.27
CA ARG A 60 -39.65 14.44 -3.59
C ARG A 60 -38.54 13.83 -4.46
N LYS A 61 -38.82 13.63 -5.75
CA LYS A 61 -37.85 13.09 -6.72
C LYS A 61 -36.65 14.04 -6.93
N LYS A 62 -36.89 15.35 -6.91
CA LYS A 62 -35.81 16.36 -6.95
C LYS A 62 -34.92 16.30 -5.70
N TRP A 63 -35.52 16.14 -4.52
CA TRP A 63 -34.75 16.02 -3.28
C TRP A 63 -33.92 14.74 -3.24
N HIS A 64 -34.44 13.63 -3.76
CA HIS A 64 -33.65 12.41 -3.96
C HIS A 64 -32.42 12.64 -4.83
N LEU A 65 -32.52 13.38 -5.94
CA LEU A 65 -31.37 13.72 -6.78
C LEU A 65 -30.32 14.54 -6.00
N LYS A 66 -30.75 15.61 -5.33
CA LYS A 66 -29.83 16.49 -4.59
C LYS A 66 -29.14 15.78 -3.43
N LEU A 67 -29.88 14.94 -2.71
CA LEU A 67 -29.34 14.09 -1.64
C LEU A 67 -28.34 13.08 -2.20
N ALA A 68 -28.65 12.44 -3.33
CA ALA A 68 -27.73 11.53 -3.99
C ALA A 68 -26.43 12.19 -4.43
N VAL A 69 -26.48 13.44 -4.95
CA VAL A 69 -25.28 14.19 -5.32
C VAL A 69 -24.40 14.47 -4.10
N ALA A 70 -24.99 14.86 -2.97
CA ALA A 70 -24.24 15.07 -1.74
C ALA A 70 -23.59 13.76 -1.23
N LEU A 71 -24.35 12.66 -1.20
CA LEU A 71 -23.86 11.34 -0.80
C LEU A 71 -22.77 10.80 -1.74
N TYR A 72 -22.90 11.05 -3.04
CA TYR A 72 -21.89 10.71 -4.04
C TYR A 72 -20.54 11.35 -3.73
N TYR A 73 -20.53 12.66 -3.43
CA TYR A 73 -19.30 13.38 -3.10
C TYR A 73 -18.73 13.04 -1.71
N LEU A 74 -19.59 12.64 -0.78
CA LEU A 74 -19.17 12.10 0.52
C LEU A 74 -18.64 10.66 0.43
N GLY A 75 -18.79 9.98 -0.71
CA GLY A 75 -18.33 8.61 -0.94
C GLY A 75 -19.33 7.52 -0.50
N HIS A 76 -20.53 7.90 -0.02
CA HIS A 76 -21.60 6.97 0.38
C HIS A 76 -22.32 6.40 -0.85
N THR A 77 -21.59 5.58 -1.61
CA THR A 77 -22.02 5.09 -2.94
C THR A 77 -23.29 4.24 -2.89
N ALA A 78 -23.47 3.44 -1.83
CA ALA A 78 -24.65 2.59 -1.68
C ALA A 78 -25.94 3.40 -1.51
N GLU A 79 -25.96 4.28 -0.51
CA GLU A 79 -27.10 5.17 -0.25
C GLU A 79 -27.36 6.10 -1.45
N ALA A 80 -26.30 6.58 -2.13
CA ALA A 80 -26.46 7.39 -3.33
C ALA A 80 -27.23 6.63 -4.43
N ILE A 81 -26.91 5.35 -4.68
CA ILE A 81 -27.62 4.53 -5.68
C ILE A 81 -29.11 4.37 -5.33
N GLU A 82 -29.44 4.11 -4.06
CA GLU A 82 -30.83 3.95 -3.61
C GLU A 82 -31.67 5.21 -3.85
N HIS A 83 -31.08 6.38 -3.59
CA HIS A 83 -31.74 7.65 -3.86
C HIS A 83 -31.78 7.98 -5.36
N LEU A 84 -30.75 7.64 -6.15
CA LEU A 84 -30.77 7.83 -7.60
C LEU A 84 -31.86 6.98 -8.29
N ARG A 85 -32.15 5.79 -7.79
CA ARG A 85 -33.28 4.96 -8.28
C ARG A 85 -34.65 5.61 -8.06
N GLN A 86 -34.77 6.48 -7.06
CA GLN A 86 -36.00 7.23 -6.72
C GLN A 86 -36.03 8.64 -7.35
N ALA A 87 -34.91 9.09 -7.91
CA ALA A 87 -34.78 10.36 -8.58
C ALA A 87 -35.24 10.27 -10.05
N GLU A 88 -35.63 11.41 -10.61
CA GLU A 88 -35.94 11.54 -12.03
C GLU A 88 -35.01 12.55 -12.69
N GLY A 89 -34.82 12.37 -14.00
CA GLY A 89 -34.03 13.26 -14.84
C GLY A 89 -32.82 12.58 -15.47
N GLY A 90 -32.30 13.26 -16.49
CA GLY A 90 -31.15 12.79 -17.25
C GLY A 90 -29.88 12.62 -16.41
N LEU A 91 -29.60 13.61 -15.56
CA LEU A 91 -28.44 13.59 -14.66
C LEU A 91 -28.52 12.44 -13.64
N ALA A 92 -29.71 12.18 -13.08
CA ALA A 92 -29.91 11.10 -12.11
C ALA A 92 -29.56 9.74 -12.72
N ASN A 93 -30.09 9.47 -13.91
CA ASN A 93 -29.83 8.22 -14.64
C ASN A 93 -28.37 8.10 -15.08
N PHE A 94 -27.73 9.20 -15.47
CA PHE A 94 -26.30 9.22 -15.82
C PHE A 94 -25.42 8.87 -14.60
N LEU A 95 -25.67 9.50 -13.45
CA LEU A 95 -24.94 9.19 -12.21
C LEU A 95 -25.20 7.76 -11.74
N LEU A 96 -26.43 7.28 -11.88
CA LEU A 96 -26.78 5.90 -11.56
C LEU A 96 -25.99 4.93 -12.42
N GLY A 97 -25.96 5.14 -13.74
CA GLY A 97 -25.18 4.32 -14.67
C GLY A 97 -23.69 4.31 -14.33
N LYS A 98 -23.11 5.47 -14.00
CA LYS A 98 -21.69 5.58 -13.61
C LYS A 98 -21.38 4.81 -12.32
N LEU A 99 -22.25 4.90 -11.31
CA LEU A 99 -22.05 4.22 -10.03
C LEU A 99 -22.24 2.70 -10.12
N LEU A 100 -23.22 2.25 -10.91
CA LEU A 100 -23.43 0.82 -11.18
C LEU A 100 -22.27 0.24 -11.99
N ALA A 101 -21.76 0.97 -12.99
CA ALA A 101 -20.58 0.56 -13.75
C ALA A 101 -19.34 0.41 -12.85
N ALA A 102 -19.16 1.30 -11.87
CA ALA A 102 -18.09 1.21 -10.88
C ALA A 102 -18.23 0.00 -9.93
N ARG A 103 -19.43 -0.58 -9.81
CA ARG A 103 -19.72 -1.83 -9.09
C ARG A 103 -19.66 -3.08 -9.96
N ASN A 104 -19.31 -2.93 -11.24
CA ASN A 104 -19.34 -3.98 -12.26
C ASN A 104 -20.76 -4.51 -12.57
N GLU A 105 -21.81 -3.78 -12.18
CA GLU A 105 -23.21 -4.08 -12.49
C GLU A 105 -23.54 -3.55 -13.90
N TYR A 106 -22.86 -4.08 -14.93
CA TYR A 106 -22.89 -3.49 -16.27
C TYR A 106 -24.27 -3.52 -16.95
N ALA A 107 -25.08 -4.56 -16.71
CA ALA A 107 -26.40 -4.66 -17.31
C ALA A 107 -27.32 -3.51 -16.87
N GLU A 108 -27.46 -3.30 -15.55
CA GLU A 108 -28.24 -2.19 -15.01
C GLU A 108 -27.64 -0.82 -15.36
N ALA A 109 -26.31 -0.73 -15.45
CA ALA A 109 -25.63 0.49 -15.87
C ALA A 109 -26.02 0.90 -17.30
N LEU A 110 -26.06 -0.05 -18.24
CA LEU A 110 -26.48 0.20 -19.63
C LEU A 110 -27.94 0.68 -19.69
N GLU A 111 -28.84 0.06 -18.94
CA GLU A 111 -30.25 0.50 -18.87
C GLU A 111 -30.40 1.92 -18.29
N ALA A 112 -29.58 2.26 -17.28
CA ALA A 112 -29.55 3.62 -16.73
C ALA A 112 -29.02 4.62 -17.75
N PHE A 113 -27.98 4.28 -18.50
CA PHE A 113 -27.46 5.13 -19.58
C PHE A 113 -28.47 5.32 -20.73
N ASP A 114 -29.21 4.27 -21.10
CA ASP A 114 -30.28 4.40 -22.10
C ASP A 114 -31.42 5.29 -21.62
N ARG A 115 -31.79 5.22 -20.32
CA ARG A 115 -32.74 6.16 -19.71
C ARG A 115 -32.20 7.60 -19.72
N ALA A 116 -30.91 7.79 -19.45
CA ALA A 116 -30.29 9.12 -19.52
C ALA A 116 -30.34 9.69 -20.95
N ARG A 117 -30.05 8.86 -21.96
CA ARG A 117 -30.12 9.24 -23.38
C ARG A 117 -31.55 9.59 -23.80
N LYS A 118 -32.55 8.79 -23.41
CA LYS A 118 -33.98 9.09 -23.64
C LYS A 118 -34.43 10.40 -23.00
N ALA A 119 -33.82 10.77 -21.87
CA ALA A 119 -34.04 12.04 -21.20
C ALA A 119 -33.21 13.21 -21.80
N ASN A 120 -32.61 13.02 -22.98
CA ASN A 120 -31.75 13.99 -23.67
C ASN A 120 -30.57 14.49 -22.85
N TYR A 121 -30.07 13.67 -21.92
CA TYR A 121 -28.84 13.99 -21.19
C TYR A 121 -27.63 13.67 -22.04
N ASN A 122 -26.86 14.72 -22.38
CA ASN A 122 -25.58 14.71 -23.08
C ASN A 122 -25.13 13.32 -23.58
N SER A 123 -25.61 12.95 -24.78
CA SER A 123 -25.37 11.61 -25.35
C SER A 123 -23.88 11.32 -25.47
N ASP A 124 -23.07 12.32 -25.78
CA ASP A 124 -21.64 12.13 -26.00
C ASP A 124 -20.92 11.77 -24.68
N LEU A 125 -21.32 12.37 -23.55
CA LEU A 125 -20.82 11.96 -22.23
C LEU A 125 -21.26 10.55 -21.86
N VAL A 126 -22.49 10.16 -22.20
CA VAL A 126 -22.97 8.78 -22.00
C VAL A 126 -22.11 7.82 -22.82
N ASP A 127 -21.85 8.13 -24.09
CA ASP A 127 -21.06 7.30 -24.99
C ASP A 127 -19.61 7.13 -24.50
N LEU A 128 -19.01 8.17 -23.90
CA LEU A 128 -17.70 8.04 -23.23
C LEU A 128 -17.73 7.05 -22.06
N GLN A 129 -18.81 7.02 -21.26
CA GLN A 129 -18.94 6.03 -20.18
C GLN A 129 -19.15 4.61 -20.74
N LEU A 130 -19.84 4.48 -21.87
CA LEU A 130 -20.01 3.19 -22.57
C LEU A 130 -18.67 2.64 -23.08
N VAL A 131 -17.77 3.49 -23.58
CA VAL A 131 -16.39 3.10 -23.94
C VAL A 131 -15.69 2.44 -22.74
N GLY A 132 -15.84 3.04 -21.55
CA GLY A 132 -15.31 2.49 -20.30
C GLY A 132 -15.87 1.10 -19.98
N ILE A 133 -17.17 0.87 -20.18
CA ILE A 133 -17.82 -0.44 -19.99
C ILE A 133 -17.31 -1.46 -21.01
N TYR A 134 -17.24 -1.11 -22.30
CA TYR A 134 -16.75 -2.03 -23.33
C TYR A 134 -15.31 -2.47 -23.05
N ARG A 135 -14.47 -1.53 -22.61
CA ARG A 135 -13.09 -1.84 -22.19
C ARG A 135 -13.07 -2.78 -20.98
N ALA A 136 -13.90 -2.55 -19.97
CA ALA A 136 -13.98 -3.41 -18.80
C ALA A 136 -14.48 -4.85 -19.14
N GLN A 137 -15.29 -4.98 -20.20
CA GLN A 137 -15.73 -6.27 -20.74
C GLN A 137 -14.73 -6.92 -21.71
N GLY A 138 -13.56 -6.32 -21.93
CA GLY A 138 -12.54 -6.81 -22.87
C GLY A 138 -12.86 -6.58 -24.35
N GLN A 139 -13.93 -5.86 -24.67
CA GLN A 139 -14.37 -5.57 -26.04
C GLN A 139 -13.61 -4.35 -26.60
N LEU A 140 -12.29 -4.47 -26.73
CA LEU A 140 -11.39 -3.36 -27.11
C LEU A 140 -11.70 -2.79 -28.50
N ASP A 141 -12.03 -3.62 -29.48
CA ASP A 141 -12.38 -3.15 -30.84
C ASP A 141 -13.62 -2.25 -30.84
N LYS A 142 -14.65 -2.64 -30.07
CA LYS A 142 -15.86 -1.82 -29.93
C LYS A 142 -15.58 -0.54 -29.16
N ALA A 143 -14.77 -0.61 -28.10
CA ALA A 143 -14.34 0.57 -27.35
C ALA A 143 -13.60 1.57 -28.26
N ARG A 144 -12.69 1.07 -29.10
CA ARG A 144 -11.94 1.87 -30.08
C ARG A 144 -12.85 2.50 -31.12
N ALA A 145 -13.76 1.73 -31.71
CA ALA A 145 -14.70 2.23 -32.71
C ALA A 145 -15.63 3.32 -32.13
N ALA A 146 -16.17 3.08 -30.93
CA ALA A 146 -16.99 4.05 -30.22
C ALA A 146 -16.21 5.33 -29.90
N LEU A 147 -14.98 5.21 -29.39
CA LEU A 147 -14.15 6.36 -29.07
C LEU A 147 -13.77 7.18 -30.33
N LYS A 148 -13.51 6.52 -31.46
CA LYS A 148 -13.26 7.19 -32.75
C LYS A 148 -14.46 8.01 -33.21
N GLY A 149 -15.69 7.55 -32.95
CA GLY A 149 -16.92 8.31 -33.20
C GLY A 149 -17.07 9.57 -32.34
N LEU A 150 -16.32 9.65 -31.23
CA LEU A 150 -16.39 10.74 -30.25
C LEU A 150 -15.24 11.76 -30.39
N GLN A 151 -14.54 11.80 -31.53
CA GLN A 151 -13.44 12.75 -31.77
C GLN A 151 -13.83 14.22 -31.55
N LYS A 152 -15.10 14.58 -31.75
CA LYS A 152 -15.62 15.92 -31.41
C LYS A 152 -15.43 16.30 -29.93
N MET A 153 -15.30 15.32 -29.03
CA MET A 153 -15.05 15.50 -27.61
C MET A 153 -13.56 15.57 -27.24
N ALA A 154 -12.65 15.64 -28.23
CA ALA A 154 -11.20 15.70 -27.96
C ALA A 154 -10.75 16.92 -27.14
N HIS A 155 -11.61 17.91 -26.94
CA HIS A 155 -11.35 19.05 -26.05
C HIS A 155 -11.65 18.74 -24.57
N THR A 156 -12.15 17.54 -24.25
CA THR A 156 -12.56 17.16 -22.87
C THR A 156 -11.54 16.23 -22.21
N ALA A 157 -11.37 16.38 -20.90
CA ALA A 157 -10.48 15.53 -20.12
C ALA A 157 -10.94 14.06 -20.12
N GLU A 158 -12.26 13.81 -20.03
CA GLU A 158 -12.83 12.46 -20.01
C GLU A 158 -12.53 11.69 -21.31
N TYR A 159 -12.58 12.36 -22.48
CA TYR A 159 -12.20 11.72 -23.75
C TYR A 159 -10.76 11.24 -23.72
N HIS A 160 -9.83 12.11 -23.30
CA HIS A 160 -8.42 11.77 -23.20
C HIS A 160 -8.15 10.68 -22.15
N TYR A 161 -8.90 10.67 -21.05
CA TYR A 161 -8.85 9.60 -20.06
C TYR A 161 -9.31 8.25 -20.63
N GLN A 162 -10.41 8.20 -21.38
CA GLN A 162 -10.86 6.96 -22.01
C GLN A 162 -9.88 6.48 -23.10
N LEU A 163 -9.30 7.41 -23.88
CA LEU A 163 -8.24 7.13 -24.85
C LEU A 163 -7.02 6.54 -24.17
N ALA A 164 -6.57 7.14 -23.07
CA ALA A 164 -5.46 6.63 -22.29
C ALA A 164 -5.72 5.22 -21.79
N CYS A 165 -6.89 4.98 -21.20
CA CYS A 165 -7.21 3.67 -20.67
C CYS A 165 -7.29 2.60 -21.77
N LEU A 166 -7.71 2.97 -22.99
CA LEU A 166 -7.70 2.07 -24.14
C LEU A 166 -6.27 1.70 -24.54
N HIS A 167 -5.39 2.69 -24.73
CA HIS A 167 -3.96 2.46 -25.02
C HIS A 167 -3.29 1.60 -23.94
N LEU A 168 -3.56 1.87 -22.66
CA LEU A 168 -3.04 1.06 -21.56
C LEU A 168 -3.54 -0.39 -21.59
N ALA A 169 -4.81 -0.62 -21.94
CA ALA A 169 -5.37 -1.97 -22.09
C ALA A 169 -4.76 -2.74 -23.28
N GLU A 170 -4.25 -2.02 -24.28
CA GLU A 170 -3.59 -2.57 -25.47
C GLU A 170 -2.08 -2.74 -25.29
N GLY A 171 -1.55 -2.38 -24.12
CA GLY A 171 -0.11 -2.46 -23.81
C GLY A 171 0.71 -1.26 -24.30
N GLU A 172 0.07 -0.26 -24.92
CA GLU A 172 0.70 0.95 -25.45
C GLU A 172 0.95 1.97 -24.33
N ARG A 173 1.83 1.62 -23.39
CA ARG A 173 2.02 2.37 -22.13
C ARG A 173 2.37 3.85 -22.33
N GLN A 174 3.27 4.15 -23.27
CA GLN A 174 3.74 5.52 -23.51
C GLN A 174 2.59 6.43 -24.00
N GLN A 175 1.84 5.98 -25.01
CA GLN A 175 0.69 6.70 -25.54
C GLN A 175 -0.42 6.85 -24.50
N GLY A 176 -0.61 5.82 -23.66
CA GLY A 176 -1.50 5.87 -22.51
C GLY A 176 -1.13 7.00 -21.54
N ILE A 177 0.14 7.10 -21.15
CA ILE A 177 0.63 8.16 -20.25
C ILE A 177 0.45 9.55 -20.86
N GLU A 178 0.84 9.76 -22.11
CA GLU A 178 0.67 11.05 -22.80
C GLU A 178 -0.80 11.48 -22.87
N ALA A 179 -1.72 10.53 -23.08
CA ALA A 179 -3.14 10.82 -23.07
C ALA A 179 -3.65 11.14 -21.64
N LEU A 180 -3.14 10.51 -20.59
CA LEU A 180 -3.46 10.88 -19.20
C LEU A 180 -2.96 12.29 -18.86
N GLU A 181 -1.75 12.64 -19.27
CA GLU A 181 -1.17 13.97 -19.07
C GLU A 181 -2.04 15.04 -19.73
N LYS A 182 -2.50 14.80 -20.97
CA LYS A 182 -3.47 15.68 -21.65
C LYS A 182 -4.79 15.79 -20.89
N ALA A 183 -5.32 14.70 -20.35
CA ALA A 183 -6.54 14.73 -19.55
C ALA A 183 -6.38 15.64 -18.32
N VAL A 184 -5.25 15.52 -17.61
CA VAL A 184 -4.94 16.34 -16.43
C VAL A 184 -4.57 17.78 -16.79
N GLN A 185 -4.04 18.04 -17.99
CA GLN A 185 -3.82 19.40 -18.49
C GLN A 185 -5.17 20.12 -18.72
N ILE A 186 -6.18 19.41 -19.23
CA ILE A 186 -7.52 19.95 -19.48
C ILE A 186 -8.32 20.11 -18.18
N ASP A 187 -8.34 19.08 -17.33
CA ASP A 187 -8.93 19.14 -15.99
C ASP A 187 -7.88 18.73 -14.95
N PRO A 188 -7.21 19.71 -14.30
CA PRO A 188 -6.21 19.46 -13.26
C PRO A 188 -6.73 18.66 -12.05
N GLY A 189 -8.05 18.56 -11.90
CA GLY A 189 -8.74 17.78 -10.86
C GLY A 189 -9.35 16.47 -11.36
N HIS A 190 -8.95 15.96 -12.53
CA HIS A 190 -9.44 14.68 -13.05
C HIS A 190 -8.89 13.49 -12.24
N THR A 191 -9.59 13.14 -11.15
CA THR A 191 -9.12 12.19 -10.13
C THR A 191 -8.74 10.83 -10.68
N ALA A 192 -9.50 10.29 -11.63
CA ALA A 192 -9.22 8.99 -12.23
C ALA A 192 -7.96 9.00 -13.12
N ALA A 193 -7.65 10.15 -13.74
CA ALA A 193 -6.45 10.28 -14.58
C ALA A 193 -5.21 10.49 -13.70
N LEU A 194 -5.32 11.32 -12.67
CA LEU A 194 -4.29 11.48 -11.64
C LEU A 194 -3.95 10.15 -10.94
N PHE A 195 -4.96 9.34 -10.60
CA PHE A 195 -4.74 8.01 -10.04
C PHE A 195 -3.94 7.10 -11.00
N GLN A 196 -4.28 7.09 -12.29
CA GLN A 196 -3.57 6.27 -13.28
C GLN A 196 -2.14 6.77 -13.53
N LEU A 197 -1.90 8.09 -13.54
CA LEU A 197 -0.55 8.66 -13.60
C LEU A 197 0.27 8.28 -12.36
N GLY A 198 -0.31 8.40 -11.17
CA GLY A 198 0.35 7.99 -9.92
C GLY A 198 0.69 6.51 -9.92
N HIS A 199 -0.21 5.66 -10.42
CA HIS A 199 0.03 4.23 -10.54
C HIS A 199 1.12 3.91 -11.60
N ALA A 200 1.11 4.60 -12.73
CA ALA A 200 2.13 4.44 -13.76
C ALA A 200 3.51 4.89 -13.26
N ALA A 201 3.60 5.97 -12.48
CA ALA A 201 4.82 6.46 -11.86
C ALA A 201 5.35 5.49 -10.79
N ASP A 202 4.49 4.97 -9.91
CA ASP A 202 4.83 3.95 -8.90
C ASP A 202 5.40 2.68 -9.56
N LEU A 203 4.75 2.18 -10.61
CA LEU A 203 5.25 1.03 -11.37
C LEU A 203 6.62 1.28 -12.03
N SER A 204 6.94 2.53 -12.36
CA SER A 204 8.23 2.94 -12.89
C SER A 204 9.27 3.20 -11.79
N GLY A 205 8.88 3.17 -10.51
CA GLY A 205 9.73 3.46 -9.35
C GLY A 205 9.94 4.96 -9.08
N ASN A 206 9.18 5.83 -9.75
CA ASN A 206 9.21 7.28 -9.55
C ASN A 206 8.30 7.66 -8.37
N ASP A 207 8.70 7.26 -7.17
CA ASP A 207 7.84 7.33 -5.96
C ASP A 207 7.40 8.78 -5.64
N GLU A 208 8.25 9.78 -5.86
CA GLU A 208 7.93 11.20 -5.60
C GLU A 208 6.84 11.73 -6.54
N ASP A 209 6.94 11.41 -7.84
CA ASP A 209 5.91 11.77 -8.82
C ASP A 209 4.59 11.06 -8.49
N ALA A 210 4.67 9.78 -8.10
CA ALA A 210 3.50 9.00 -7.69
C ALA A 210 2.79 9.63 -6.49
N ILE A 211 3.53 9.98 -5.44
CA ILE A 211 3.02 10.72 -4.27
C ILE A 211 2.36 12.03 -4.72
N GLY A 212 3.04 12.83 -5.56
CA GLY A 212 2.51 14.10 -6.06
C GLY A 212 1.19 13.96 -6.81
N TYR A 213 1.07 12.95 -7.68
CA TYR A 213 -0.19 12.67 -8.41
C TYR A 213 -1.30 12.19 -7.47
N TYR A 214 -1.00 11.31 -6.52
CA TYR A 214 -1.98 10.83 -5.56
C TYR A 214 -2.46 11.94 -4.60
N GLU A 215 -1.56 12.77 -4.08
CA GLU A 215 -1.92 13.92 -3.24
C GLU A 215 -2.82 14.91 -4.00
N ARG A 216 -2.52 15.18 -5.27
CA ARG A 216 -3.39 15.98 -6.14
C ARG A 216 -4.76 15.32 -6.33
N ALA A 217 -4.82 14.01 -6.52
CA ALA A 217 -6.09 13.29 -6.66
C ALA A 217 -6.93 13.39 -5.38
N LEU A 218 -6.31 13.41 -4.19
CA LEU A 218 -7.03 13.55 -2.92
C LEU A 218 -7.65 14.93 -2.69
N LYS A 219 -7.20 15.97 -3.41
CA LYS A 219 -7.77 17.32 -3.33
C LYS A 219 -9.14 17.42 -3.98
N TYR A 220 -9.47 16.55 -4.93
CA TYR A 220 -10.72 16.61 -5.69
C TYR A 220 -11.56 15.35 -5.44
N PRO A 221 -12.84 15.47 -5.07
CA PRO A 221 -13.73 14.33 -4.98
C PRO A 221 -14.45 14.04 -6.32
N PRO A 222 -14.92 12.80 -6.55
CA PRO A 222 -14.85 11.65 -5.64
C PRO A 222 -13.44 11.04 -5.59
N ILE A 223 -13.04 10.61 -4.39
CA ILE A 223 -11.74 10.01 -4.12
C ILE A 223 -11.77 8.53 -4.48
N HIS A 224 -10.83 8.09 -5.32
CA HIS A 224 -10.63 6.67 -5.58
C HIS A 224 -9.96 6.03 -4.35
N ILE A 225 -10.58 4.99 -3.76
CA ILE A 225 -10.04 4.35 -2.55
C ILE A 225 -8.64 3.77 -2.78
N GLY A 226 -8.35 3.29 -3.99
CA GLY A 226 -7.02 2.85 -4.38
C GLY A 226 -5.95 3.95 -4.25
N THR A 227 -6.31 5.23 -4.41
CA THR A 227 -5.38 6.36 -4.20
C THR A 227 -4.90 6.38 -2.76
N LEU A 228 -5.80 6.24 -1.78
CA LEU A 228 -5.43 6.25 -0.36
C LEU A 228 -4.59 5.03 0.02
N LYS A 229 -4.91 3.84 -0.52
CA LYS A 229 -4.13 2.62 -0.27
C LYS A 229 -2.71 2.77 -0.82
N ASN A 230 -2.57 3.15 -2.08
CA ASN A 230 -1.27 3.28 -2.73
C ASN A 230 -0.43 4.41 -2.12
N LEU A 231 -1.05 5.54 -1.80
CA LEU A 231 -0.36 6.65 -1.12
C LEU A 231 0.09 6.25 0.29
N GLY A 232 -0.75 5.54 1.05
CA GLY A 232 -0.38 5.04 2.38
C GLY A 232 0.83 4.11 2.34
N ILE A 233 0.85 3.19 1.36
CA ILE A 233 1.99 2.29 1.13
C ILE A 233 3.26 3.07 0.79
N LEU A 234 3.16 4.07 -0.11
CA LEU A 234 4.31 4.90 -0.47
C LEU A 234 4.83 5.73 0.71
N TYR A 235 3.94 6.28 1.54
CA TYR A 235 4.35 6.96 2.77
C TYR A 235 5.03 6.02 3.76
N GLU A 236 4.53 4.79 3.91
CA GLU A 236 5.16 3.77 4.76
C GLU A 236 6.56 3.38 4.23
N ASP A 237 6.73 3.25 2.92
CA ASP A 237 8.03 3.01 2.28
C ASP A 237 9.01 4.18 2.44
N LYS A 238 8.49 5.39 2.68
CA LYS A 238 9.26 6.61 2.99
C LYS A 238 9.39 6.86 4.50
N GLU A 239 9.00 5.89 5.33
CA GLU A 239 9.02 5.98 6.80
C GLU A 239 8.15 7.11 7.37
N MET A 240 7.23 7.66 6.56
CA MET A 240 6.25 8.67 6.97
C MET A 240 5.02 7.97 7.57
N TYR A 241 5.24 7.23 8.65
CA TYR A 241 4.25 6.32 9.22
C TYR A 241 2.99 7.04 9.73
N ASP A 242 3.12 8.29 10.20
CA ASP A 242 2.02 9.15 10.60
C ASP A 242 1.02 9.39 9.45
N LYS A 243 1.53 9.74 8.27
CA LYS A 243 0.72 9.95 7.07
C LYS A 243 0.16 8.64 6.51
N ALA A 244 0.94 7.55 6.59
CA ALA A 244 0.48 6.22 6.19
C ALA A 244 -0.73 5.78 7.04
N VAL A 245 -0.64 5.94 8.36
CA VAL A 245 -1.74 5.67 9.30
C VAL A 245 -2.98 6.50 8.97
N GLU A 246 -2.83 7.80 8.67
CA GLU A 246 -3.96 8.64 8.25
C GLU A 246 -4.65 8.07 6.99
N CYS A 247 -3.86 7.69 5.99
CA CYS A 247 -4.38 7.11 4.75
C CYS A 247 -5.16 5.83 5.01
N PHE A 248 -4.60 4.87 5.75
CA PHE A 248 -5.26 3.59 6.02
C PHE A 248 -6.50 3.74 6.91
N ARG A 249 -6.50 4.63 7.91
CA ARG A 249 -7.71 4.95 8.69
C ARG A 249 -8.83 5.52 7.84
N ARG A 250 -8.50 6.38 6.86
CA ARG A 250 -9.48 6.90 5.90
C ARG A 250 -10.04 5.80 5.00
N VAL A 251 -9.21 4.84 4.59
CA VAL A 251 -9.69 3.65 3.86
C VAL A 251 -10.67 2.85 4.72
N LEU A 252 -10.34 2.55 5.98
CA LEU A 252 -11.21 1.79 6.87
C LEU A 252 -12.49 2.54 7.24
N THR A 253 -12.47 3.88 7.28
CA THR A 253 -13.71 4.67 7.42
C THR A 253 -14.66 4.44 6.25
N ALA A 254 -14.14 4.33 5.02
CA ALA A 254 -14.94 4.10 3.82
C ALA A 254 -15.28 2.61 3.58
N ARG A 255 -14.38 1.71 3.97
CA ARG A 255 -14.51 0.26 3.86
C ARG A 255 -14.05 -0.41 5.16
N PRO A 256 -14.95 -0.54 6.16
CA PRO A 256 -14.61 -1.10 7.47
C PRO A 256 -14.09 -2.54 7.43
N HIS A 257 -14.41 -3.29 6.38
CA HIS A 257 -14.04 -4.68 6.19
C HIS A 257 -12.86 -4.88 5.21
N ASP A 258 -12.11 -3.84 4.84
CA ASP A 258 -10.90 -3.98 4.02
C ASP A 258 -9.76 -4.58 4.87
N GLU A 259 -9.61 -5.91 4.81
CA GLU A 259 -8.62 -6.65 5.62
C GLU A 259 -7.18 -6.20 5.34
N GLN A 260 -6.88 -5.89 4.08
CA GLN A 260 -5.56 -5.44 3.66
C GLN A 260 -5.24 -4.06 4.27
N ALA A 261 -6.18 -3.12 4.24
CA ALA A 261 -6.00 -1.82 4.88
C ALA A 261 -5.85 -1.93 6.40
N ARG A 262 -6.51 -2.90 7.04
CA ARG A 262 -6.35 -3.19 8.48
C ARG A 262 -4.96 -3.73 8.81
N LEU A 263 -4.41 -4.60 7.96
CA LEU A 263 -3.05 -5.11 8.12
C LEU A 263 -2.03 -3.97 7.98
N TYR A 264 -2.10 -3.19 6.90
CA TYR A 264 -1.20 -2.05 6.70
C TYR A 264 -1.30 -0.99 7.79
N LEU A 265 -2.51 -0.74 8.32
CA LEU A 265 -2.67 0.15 9.47
C LEU A 265 -1.89 -0.38 10.69
N LYS A 266 -2.03 -1.67 11.01
CA LYS A 266 -1.34 -2.29 12.13
C LYS A 266 0.18 -2.22 11.97
N ASP A 267 0.69 -2.45 10.77
CA ASP A 267 2.12 -2.40 10.48
C ASP A 267 2.67 -0.96 10.61
N ALA A 268 1.94 0.02 10.08
CA ALA A 268 2.31 1.44 10.21
C ALA A 268 2.22 1.93 11.66
N GLU A 269 1.19 1.53 12.43
CA GLU A 269 1.07 1.84 13.86
C GLU A 269 2.17 1.16 14.69
N ALA A 270 2.51 -0.10 14.40
CA ALA A 270 3.63 -0.79 15.03
C ALA A 270 4.94 -0.04 14.78
N SER A 271 5.14 0.46 13.57
CA SER A 271 6.32 1.25 13.18
C SER A 271 6.39 2.62 13.86
N LEU A 272 5.23 3.26 14.14
CA LEU A 272 5.16 4.46 14.99
C LEU A 272 5.49 4.18 16.46
N THR A 273 5.12 2.99 16.95
CA THR A 273 5.30 2.58 18.35
C THR A 273 6.57 1.77 18.60
N MET A 274 7.45 1.60 17.58
CA MET A 274 8.83 1.20 17.80
C MET A 274 9.55 2.31 18.57
N HIS A 275 9.32 2.32 19.88
CA HIS A 275 10.08 3.09 20.83
C HIS A 275 11.55 2.66 20.73
N TYR A 276 12.38 3.54 20.21
CA TYR A 276 13.77 3.63 20.63
C TYR A 276 13.76 3.78 22.15
N ASP A 277 14.07 2.70 22.87
CA ASP A 277 14.29 2.73 24.31
C ASP A 277 15.80 2.95 24.55
N PRO A 278 16.25 4.20 24.76
CA PRO A 278 17.66 4.47 25.07
C PRO A 278 18.11 3.77 26.37
N GLY A 279 17.17 3.28 27.20
CA GLY A 279 17.44 2.41 28.33
C GLY A 279 17.93 1.03 27.90
N GLN A 280 17.26 0.37 26.93
CA GLN A 280 17.68 -0.93 26.43
C GLN A 280 19.01 -0.89 25.68
N GLU A 281 19.30 0.16 24.90
CA GLU A 281 20.63 0.31 24.29
C GLU A 281 21.71 0.59 25.33
N LYS A 282 21.44 1.43 26.34
CA LYS A 282 22.39 1.64 27.45
C LYS A 282 22.61 0.35 28.24
N GLU A 283 21.57 -0.42 28.49
CA GLU A 283 21.65 -1.70 29.20
C GLU A 283 22.34 -2.77 28.35
N SER A 284 22.07 -2.81 27.04
CA SER A 284 22.74 -3.69 26.08
C SER A 284 24.22 -3.30 25.88
N ALA A 285 24.53 -2.02 25.80
CA ALA A 285 25.89 -1.48 25.74
C ALA A 285 26.65 -1.71 27.05
N LEU A 286 25.99 -1.53 28.20
CA LEU A 286 26.55 -1.85 29.51
C LEU A 286 26.81 -3.35 29.64
N ASN A 287 25.86 -4.20 29.25
CA ASN A 287 26.03 -5.65 29.23
C ASN A 287 27.16 -6.06 28.28
N LYS A 288 27.30 -5.42 27.12
CA LYS A 288 28.42 -5.64 26.20
C LYS A 288 29.76 -5.24 26.81
N GLN A 289 29.84 -4.10 27.48
CA GLN A 289 31.03 -3.67 28.21
C GLN A 289 31.40 -4.64 29.34
N VAL A 290 30.41 -5.15 30.08
CA VAL A 290 30.62 -6.15 31.13
C VAL A 290 31.15 -7.47 30.55
N MET A 291 30.64 -7.89 29.39
CA MET A 291 31.14 -9.09 28.70
C MET A 291 32.59 -8.96 28.19
N GLU A 292 33.06 -7.74 27.95
CA GLU A 292 34.44 -7.46 27.50
C GLU A 292 35.46 -7.39 28.64
N ILE A 293 35.02 -7.37 29.92
CA ILE A 293 35.91 -7.32 31.09
C ILE A 293 36.83 -8.55 31.10
N PRO A 294 38.16 -8.36 31.17
CA PRO A 294 39.11 -9.45 31.30
C PRO A 294 38.93 -10.24 32.59
N VAL A 295 39.02 -11.57 32.52
CA VAL A 295 39.00 -12.43 33.73
C VAL A 295 40.21 -12.21 34.66
N THR A 296 41.25 -11.55 34.16
CA THR A 296 42.44 -11.16 34.93
C THR A 296 42.19 -10.03 35.93
N ASP A 297 41.09 -9.29 35.77
CA ASP A 297 40.73 -8.17 36.65
C ASP A 297 40.14 -8.65 37.98
N PHE A 298 39.97 -9.97 38.15
CA PHE A 298 39.41 -10.61 39.33
C PHE A 298 40.46 -11.44 40.08
N GLU A 299 40.40 -11.38 41.42
CA GLU A 299 41.28 -12.16 42.30
C GLU A 299 40.85 -13.63 42.33
N LEU A 300 41.43 -14.42 41.43
CA LEU A 300 41.17 -15.85 41.31
C LEU A 300 42.34 -16.69 41.82
N SER A 301 42.03 -17.87 42.38
CA SER A 301 43.07 -18.82 42.78
C SER A 301 43.93 -19.24 41.58
N VAL A 302 45.16 -19.70 41.86
CA VAL A 302 46.10 -20.15 40.82
C VAL A 302 45.49 -21.28 39.98
N ARG A 303 44.66 -22.14 40.59
CA ARG A 303 43.94 -23.23 39.92
C ARG A 303 42.89 -22.70 38.94
N SER A 304 42.04 -21.77 39.37
CA SER A 304 41.01 -21.14 38.54
C SER A 304 41.62 -20.39 37.35
N ARG A 305 42.71 -19.62 37.57
CA ARG A 305 43.43 -18.91 36.50
C ARG A 305 44.06 -19.86 35.47
N ASN A 306 44.71 -20.92 35.93
CA ASN A 306 45.33 -21.89 35.03
C ASN A 306 44.28 -22.66 34.20
N CYS A 307 43.12 -22.95 34.78
CA CYS A 307 41.99 -23.55 34.06
C CYS A 307 41.46 -22.62 32.95
N LEU A 308 41.09 -21.39 33.29
CA LEU A 308 40.59 -20.40 32.32
C LEU A 308 41.59 -20.16 31.18
N LYS A 309 42.88 -20.01 31.52
CA LYS A 309 43.95 -19.83 30.53
C LYS A 309 44.07 -21.04 29.58
N LYS A 310 43.96 -22.26 30.10
CA LYS A 310 44.05 -23.50 29.29
C LYS A 310 42.85 -23.66 28.34
N MET A 311 41.68 -23.19 28.77
CA MET A 311 40.46 -23.17 27.95
C MET A 311 40.38 -21.95 27.02
N ASN A 312 41.44 -21.13 26.95
CA ASN A 312 41.52 -19.89 26.16
C ASN A 312 40.38 -18.89 26.48
N ILE A 313 39.92 -18.87 27.72
CA ILE A 313 38.88 -17.97 28.22
C ILE A 313 39.57 -16.69 28.70
N LYS A 314 39.23 -15.56 28.08
CA LYS A 314 39.92 -14.27 28.33
C LYS A 314 39.00 -13.23 28.94
N THR A 315 37.71 -13.28 28.64
CA THR A 315 36.72 -12.30 29.11
C THR A 315 35.58 -12.97 29.88
N LEU A 316 34.79 -12.18 30.61
CA LEU A 316 33.56 -12.70 31.23
C LEU A 316 32.58 -13.25 30.18
N GLY A 317 32.52 -12.65 29.00
CA GLY A 317 31.73 -13.15 27.87
C GLY A 317 32.12 -14.59 27.47
N ASP A 318 33.41 -14.89 27.42
CA ASP A 318 33.91 -16.24 27.12
C ASP A 318 33.48 -17.25 28.22
N VAL A 319 33.52 -16.85 29.49
CA VAL A 319 33.12 -17.72 30.62
C VAL A 319 31.63 -18.08 30.53
N THR A 320 30.76 -17.15 30.14
CA THR A 320 29.30 -17.41 30.00
C THR A 320 28.96 -18.40 28.88
N ARG A 321 29.91 -18.74 28.00
CA ARG A 321 29.75 -19.72 26.90
C ARG A 321 30.17 -21.13 27.31
N VAL A 322 30.60 -21.32 28.55
CA VAL A 322 31.09 -22.60 29.06
C VAL A 322 30.15 -23.12 30.14
N SER A 323 29.89 -24.42 30.14
CA SER A 323 29.04 -25.07 31.16
C SER A 323 29.84 -25.47 32.40
N ARG A 324 29.14 -25.68 33.52
CA ARG A 324 29.73 -26.23 34.76
C ARG A 324 30.45 -27.54 34.52
N GLU A 325 29.85 -28.42 33.72
CA GLU A 325 30.39 -29.73 33.36
C GLU A 325 31.71 -29.61 32.59
N GLN A 326 31.81 -28.65 31.68
CA GLN A 326 33.03 -28.39 30.92
C GLN A 326 34.17 -27.87 31.79
N LEU A 327 33.89 -27.00 32.77
CA LEU A 327 34.90 -26.53 33.72
C LEU A 327 35.38 -27.67 34.65
N LEU A 328 34.45 -28.46 35.18
CA LEU A 328 34.74 -29.62 36.05
C LEU A 328 35.49 -30.75 35.33
N SER A 329 35.38 -30.84 34.00
CA SER A 329 36.13 -31.82 33.20
C SER A 329 37.63 -31.55 33.11
N SER A 330 38.10 -30.37 33.55
CA SER A 330 39.50 -29.98 33.44
C SER A 330 40.38 -30.57 34.56
N LYS A 331 41.52 -31.16 34.16
CA LYS A 331 42.50 -31.77 35.09
C LYS A 331 42.97 -30.74 36.14
N ASN A 332 42.82 -31.07 37.43
CA ASN A 332 43.17 -30.25 38.60
C ASN A 332 42.26 -29.05 38.90
N PHE A 333 41.03 -29.05 38.36
CA PHE A 333 39.96 -28.14 38.72
C PHE A 333 38.94 -28.85 39.61
N GLY A 334 38.35 -28.15 40.57
CA GLY A 334 37.43 -28.75 41.55
C GLY A 334 36.36 -27.77 42.02
N GLU A 335 35.47 -28.23 42.88
CA GLU A 335 34.27 -27.50 43.31
C GLU A 335 34.59 -26.12 43.91
N THR A 336 35.68 -25.99 44.67
CA THR A 336 36.11 -24.69 45.23
C THR A 336 36.48 -23.68 44.14
N SER A 337 37.13 -24.14 43.06
CA SER A 337 37.50 -23.29 41.93
C SER A 337 36.30 -22.96 41.03
N LEU A 338 35.30 -23.85 40.99
CA LEU A 338 34.03 -23.58 40.34
C LEU A 338 33.25 -22.48 41.08
N ALA A 339 33.18 -22.57 42.41
CA ALA A 339 32.52 -21.57 43.24
C ALA A 339 33.14 -20.16 43.07
N GLU A 340 34.48 -20.07 42.99
CA GLU A 340 35.18 -18.80 42.70
C GLU A 340 34.76 -18.18 41.35
N ILE A 341 34.62 -19.00 40.30
CA ILE A 341 34.21 -18.54 38.96
C ILE A 341 32.74 -18.12 38.94
N GLU A 342 31.88 -18.82 39.67
CA GLU A 342 30.48 -18.46 39.81
C GLU A 342 30.27 -17.17 40.61
N GLU A 343 31.05 -16.96 41.67
CA GLU A 343 31.05 -15.74 42.46
C GLU A 343 31.53 -14.53 41.65
N MET A 344 32.60 -14.72 40.86
CA MET A 344 33.09 -13.71 39.91
C MET A 344 31.98 -13.27 38.94
N LEU A 345 31.27 -14.22 38.33
CA LEU A 345 30.16 -13.91 37.42
C LEU A 345 28.97 -13.27 38.14
N ALA A 346 28.61 -13.78 39.33
CA ALA A 346 27.52 -13.26 40.14
C ALA A 346 27.76 -11.80 40.57
N SER A 347 29.02 -11.42 40.82
CA SER A 347 29.39 -10.03 41.15
C SER A 347 29.06 -9.01 40.04
N LYS A 348 28.86 -9.50 38.81
CA LYS A 348 28.46 -8.72 37.63
C LYS A 348 27.07 -9.11 37.10
N GLY A 349 26.28 -9.88 37.87
CA GLY A 349 24.94 -10.30 37.48
C GLY A 349 24.90 -11.33 36.34
N LEU A 350 26.00 -12.02 36.07
CA LEU A 350 26.12 -13.05 35.03
C LEU A 350 26.05 -14.46 35.62
N ARG A 351 25.77 -15.46 34.76
CA ARG A 351 25.80 -16.89 35.13
C ARG A 351 26.54 -17.75 34.11
N LEU A 352 27.08 -18.90 34.56
CA LEU A 352 27.68 -19.91 33.67
C LEU A 352 26.63 -20.44 32.69
N GLY A 353 27.04 -20.63 31.43
CA GLY A 353 26.16 -21.13 30.37
C GLY A 353 25.05 -20.18 29.89
N GLN A 354 24.96 -18.95 30.42
CA GLN A 354 23.93 -17.97 30.02
C GLN A 354 23.86 -17.74 28.51
N SER A 355 25.02 -17.70 27.84
CA SER A 355 25.12 -17.45 26.40
C SER A 355 24.78 -18.69 25.56
N LEU A 356 24.94 -19.90 26.11
CA LEU A 356 24.56 -21.15 25.45
C LEU A 356 23.03 -21.29 25.37
N GLU A 357 22.31 -20.85 26.42
CA GLU A 357 20.85 -20.89 26.48
C GLU A 357 20.18 -19.83 25.57
N GLN A 358 20.82 -18.68 25.40
CA GLN A 358 20.35 -17.63 24.48
C GLN A 358 20.63 -17.99 23.01
N GLY A 359 21.78 -18.60 22.70
CA GLY A 359 22.12 -19.11 21.36
C GLY A 359 21.11 -20.14 20.85
N GLN A 360 20.66 -21.06 21.70
CA GLN A 360 19.64 -22.06 21.34
C GLN A 360 18.25 -21.46 21.02
N ARG A 361 17.93 -20.26 21.53
CA ARG A 361 16.68 -19.55 21.23
C ARG A 361 16.75 -18.70 19.94
N HIS A 362 17.95 -18.33 19.49
CA HIS A 362 18.14 -17.52 18.27
C HIS A 362 18.59 -18.34 17.03
N GLU A 363 19.28 -19.47 17.22
CA GLU A 363 19.75 -20.32 16.11
C GLU A 363 18.64 -21.14 15.43
N ARG A 364 17.45 -21.27 16.05
CA ARG A 364 16.31 -21.98 15.46
C ARG A 364 15.46 -21.13 14.50
N ARG A 365 16.07 -20.23 13.72
CA ARG A 365 15.31 -19.54 12.66
C ARG A 365 15.62 -20.02 11.26
N PHE A 366 16.87 -20.32 10.89
CA PHE A 366 17.16 -20.93 9.58
C PHE A 366 18.46 -21.76 9.64
N PRO A 367 18.42 -23.07 9.40
CA PRO A 367 19.63 -23.84 9.16
C PRO A 367 20.17 -23.53 7.76
N THR A 368 21.44 -23.16 7.64
CA THR A 368 22.15 -23.10 6.36
C THR A 368 22.44 -24.53 5.89
N PRO A 369 21.85 -25.03 4.79
CA PRO A 369 22.15 -26.37 4.32
C PRO A 369 23.42 -26.37 3.47
N GLN A 370 24.30 -27.35 3.72
CA GLN A 370 25.44 -27.63 2.85
C GLN A 370 24.94 -28.13 1.49
N MET A 371 25.35 -27.47 0.41
CA MET A 371 25.10 -27.93 -0.96
C MET A 371 25.95 -29.18 -1.26
N GLY A 372 25.32 -30.18 -1.89
CA GLY A 372 26.04 -31.29 -2.53
C GLY A 372 26.85 -30.80 -3.74
N PRO A 373 27.67 -31.68 -4.36
CA PRO A 373 28.55 -31.30 -5.46
C PRO A 373 27.74 -30.89 -6.70
N VAL A 374 27.67 -29.57 -6.95
CA VAL A 374 27.06 -28.96 -8.15
C VAL A 374 28.08 -28.98 -9.29
N SER A 375 27.63 -29.25 -10.52
CA SER A 375 28.52 -29.22 -11.70
C SER A 375 29.02 -27.79 -11.99
N GLU A 376 30.21 -27.63 -12.60
CA GLU A 376 30.79 -26.30 -12.89
C GLU A 376 29.87 -25.39 -13.72
N GLN A 377 29.04 -25.98 -14.59
CA GLN A 377 28.10 -25.24 -15.44
C GLN A 377 26.90 -24.72 -14.65
N GLU A 378 26.37 -25.50 -13.71
CA GLU A 378 25.26 -25.09 -12.84
C GLU A 378 25.72 -24.04 -11.80
N ALA A 379 26.94 -24.18 -11.27
CA ALA A 379 27.53 -23.19 -10.37
C ALA A 379 27.71 -21.83 -11.06
N ALA A 380 28.06 -21.82 -12.35
CA ALA A 380 28.18 -20.58 -13.12
C ALA A 380 26.83 -19.87 -13.30
N ILE A 381 25.73 -20.61 -13.47
CA ILE A 381 24.38 -20.04 -13.61
C ILE A 381 23.89 -19.50 -12.26
N LEU A 382 24.08 -20.24 -11.16
CA LEU A 382 23.62 -19.85 -9.83
C LEU A 382 24.35 -18.61 -9.29
N ASN A 383 25.61 -18.40 -9.67
CA ASN A 383 26.39 -17.23 -9.27
C ASN A 383 26.07 -15.95 -10.07
N LYS A 384 25.22 -16.03 -11.11
CA LYS A 384 24.81 -14.84 -11.85
C LYS A 384 24.04 -13.87 -10.96
N PRO A 385 24.22 -12.55 -11.15
CA PRO A 385 23.51 -11.57 -10.36
C PRO A 385 22.03 -11.52 -10.77
N VAL A 386 21.14 -11.30 -9.80
CA VAL A 386 19.69 -11.17 -10.03
C VAL A 386 19.34 -10.01 -10.97
N SER A 387 20.25 -9.03 -11.12
CA SER A 387 20.10 -7.94 -12.09
C SER A 387 20.03 -8.41 -13.55
N GLU A 388 20.60 -9.58 -13.91
CA GLU A 388 20.52 -10.15 -15.26
C GLU A 388 19.08 -10.53 -15.66
N LEU A 389 18.21 -10.81 -14.71
CA LEU A 389 16.80 -11.17 -14.98
C LEU A 389 15.99 -9.99 -15.54
N ASN A 390 16.53 -8.77 -15.51
CA ASN A 390 15.86 -7.55 -15.98
C ASN A 390 14.44 -7.40 -15.41
N LEU A 391 14.29 -7.69 -14.12
CA LEU A 391 13.02 -7.62 -13.40
C LEU A 391 12.47 -6.19 -13.35
N SER A 392 11.15 -6.08 -13.22
CA SER A 392 10.47 -4.83 -12.90
C SER A 392 11.08 -4.14 -11.67
N VAL A 393 10.97 -2.82 -11.60
CA VAL A 393 11.53 -2.02 -10.50
C VAL A 393 10.99 -2.49 -9.15
N ARG A 394 9.72 -2.90 -9.10
CA ARG A 394 9.06 -3.47 -7.91
C ARG A 394 9.69 -4.81 -7.48
N ALA A 395 9.84 -5.76 -8.41
CA ALA A 395 10.48 -7.04 -8.13
C ALA A 395 11.96 -6.84 -7.73
N ARG A 396 12.68 -5.94 -8.38
CA ARG A 396 14.08 -5.60 -8.04
C ARG A 396 14.21 -5.01 -6.64
N LYS A 397 13.37 -4.04 -6.26
CA LYS A 397 13.33 -3.47 -4.91
C LYS A 397 13.07 -4.55 -3.85
N CYS A 398 12.19 -5.52 -4.16
CA CYS A 398 11.97 -6.69 -3.30
C CYS A 398 13.24 -7.55 -3.14
N MET A 399 13.94 -7.87 -4.24
CA MET A 399 15.20 -8.63 -4.19
C MET A 399 16.24 -7.93 -3.33
N THR A 400 16.40 -6.61 -3.50
CA THR A 400 17.30 -5.80 -2.67
C THR A 400 16.91 -5.83 -1.19
N ARG A 401 15.61 -5.74 -0.87
CA ARG A 401 15.12 -5.75 0.52
C ARG A 401 15.31 -7.10 1.20
N LEU A 402 15.12 -8.19 0.46
CA LEU A 402 15.34 -9.55 0.95
C LEU A 402 16.82 -9.95 0.95
N GLY A 403 17.72 -9.07 0.50
CA GLY A 403 19.16 -9.31 0.42
C GLY A 403 19.54 -10.37 -0.63
N ILE A 404 18.70 -10.55 -1.66
CA ILE A 404 18.89 -11.53 -2.73
C ILE A 404 19.70 -10.87 -3.86
N ASN A 405 20.94 -11.30 -4.01
CA ASN A 405 21.91 -10.75 -4.96
C ASN A 405 22.19 -11.70 -6.12
N THR A 406 22.05 -13.02 -5.92
CA THR A 406 22.36 -14.05 -6.92
C THR A 406 21.15 -14.91 -7.30
N LEU A 407 21.18 -15.52 -8.50
CA LEU A 407 20.14 -16.45 -8.92
C LEU A 407 20.02 -17.65 -7.97
N GLY A 408 21.14 -18.12 -7.42
CA GLY A 408 21.15 -19.19 -6.43
C GLY A 408 20.35 -18.81 -5.18
N GLU A 409 20.62 -17.65 -4.59
CA GLU A 409 19.86 -17.14 -3.44
C GLU A 409 18.36 -17.03 -3.73
N LEU A 410 17.99 -16.65 -4.95
CA LEU A 410 16.60 -16.56 -5.38
C LEU A 410 15.92 -17.92 -5.49
N THR A 411 16.59 -18.92 -6.08
CA THR A 411 16.06 -20.30 -6.18
C THR A 411 15.84 -20.98 -4.84
N HIS A 412 16.49 -20.50 -3.77
CA HIS A 412 16.28 -21.01 -2.43
C HIS A 412 15.04 -20.47 -1.71
N ARG A 413 14.39 -19.44 -2.27
CA ARG A 413 13.15 -18.85 -1.75
C ARG A 413 11.93 -19.58 -2.25
N THR A 414 10.91 -19.66 -1.42
CA THR A 414 9.58 -20.16 -1.81
C THR A 414 8.73 -19.01 -2.38
N ALA A 415 7.69 -19.35 -3.14
CA ALA A 415 6.72 -18.36 -3.62
C ALA A 415 6.05 -17.60 -2.48
N ASP A 416 5.73 -18.29 -1.38
CA ASP A 416 5.10 -17.69 -0.20
C ASP A 416 6.04 -16.69 0.49
N GLU A 417 7.33 -17.01 0.63
CA GLU A 417 8.33 -16.08 1.19
C GLU A 417 8.45 -14.79 0.38
N LEU A 418 8.35 -14.88 -0.95
CA LEU A 418 8.37 -13.69 -1.80
C LEU A 418 7.06 -12.90 -1.71
N LEU A 419 5.91 -13.57 -1.59
CA LEU A 419 4.61 -12.93 -1.44
C LEU A 419 4.42 -12.27 -0.07
N GLU A 420 5.11 -12.75 0.97
CA GLU A 420 5.18 -12.08 2.27
C GLU A 420 6.01 -10.78 2.21
N ALA A 421 6.85 -10.60 1.19
CA ALA A 421 7.65 -9.40 1.05
C ALA A 421 6.77 -8.19 0.69
N LYS A 422 6.90 -7.13 1.49
CA LYS A 422 6.14 -5.88 1.33
C LYS A 422 6.22 -5.35 -0.11
N ASN A 423 5.10 -4.95 -0.70
CA ASN A 423 4.99 -4.45 -2.07
C ASN A 423 5.44 -5.44 -3.16
N PHE A 424 5.53 -6.73 -2.86
CA PHE A 424 5.63 -7.80 -3.84
C PHE A 424 4.25 -8.45 -4.02
N GLY A 425 3.81 -8.63 -5.26
CA GLY A 425 2.48 -9.14 -5.57
C GLY A 425 2.51 -10.24 -6.62
N GLN A 426 1.36 -10.87 -6.87
CA GLN A 426 1.25 -12.02 -7.78
C GLN A 426 1.81 -11.75 -9.19
N THR A 427 1.67 -10.53 -9.70
CA THR A 427 2.23 -10.13 -11.00
C THR A 427 3.77 -10.16 -10.99
N SER A 428 4.39 -9.68 -9.91
CA SER A 428 5.85 -9.71 -9.73
C SER A 428 6.36 -11.13 -9.48
N LEU A 429 5.59 -11.97 -8.79
CA LEU A 429 5.91 -13.39 -8.61
C LEU A 429 5.90 -14.14 -9.95
N ASN A 430 4.86 -13.94 -10.76
CA ASN A 430 4.76 -14.56 -12.09
C ASN A 430 5.89 -14.11 -13.01
N GLU A 431 6.25 -12.82 -12.96
CA GLU A 431 7.43 -12.29 -13.67
C GLU A 431 8.72 -12.98 -13.22
N VAL A 432 8.94 -13.14 -11.91
CA VAL A 432 10.13 -13.83 -11.38
C VAL A 432 10.17 -15.29 -11.85
N ARG A 433 9.04 -16.01 -11.82
CA ARG A 433 8.95 -17.40 -12.32
C ARG A 433 9.29 -17.50 -13.80
N GLU A 434 8.71 -16.63 -14.63
CA GLU A 434 8.97 -16.60 -16.08
C GLU A 434 10.45 -16.34 -16.38
N LYS A 435 11.07 -15.38 -15.67
CA LYS A 435 12.48 -15.04 -15.84
C LYS A 435 13.41 -16.14 -15.35
N LEU A 436 13.10 -16.82 -14.24
CA LEU A 436 13.88 -17.96 -13.75
C LEU A 436 13.79 -19.17 -14.70
N ALA A 437 12.60 -19.43 -15.25
CA ALA A 437 12.38 -20.53 -16.19
C ALA A 437 13.23 -20.39 -17.46
N ALA A 438 13.52 -19.16 -17.91
CA ALA A 438 14.41 -18.90 -19.04
C ALA A 438 15.88 -19.36 -18.79
N TYR A 439 16.26 -19.56 -17.54
CA TYR A 439 17.56 -20.10 -17.12
C TYR A 439 17.47 -21.58 -16.67
N GLY A 440 16.31 -22.23 -16.83
CA GLY A 440 16.06 -23.59 -16.35
C GLY A 440 16.00 -23.71 -14.82
N LEU A 441 15.72 -22.60 -14.13
CA LEU A 441 15.67 -22.53 -12.68
C LEU A 441 14.22 -22.35 -12.19
N HIS A 442 13.95 -22.83 -10.99
CA HIS A 442 12.65 -22.70 -10.32
C HIS A 442 12.82 -22.23 -8.87
N LEU A 443 11.76 -21.66 -8.31
CA LEU A 443 11.70 -21.34 -6.89
C LEU A 443 11.64 -22.64 -6.08
N ARG A 444 12.05 -22.57 -4.82
CA ARG A 444 12.05 -23.74 -3.94
C ARG A 444 10.62 -24.24 -3.73
N GLY A 445 10.39 -25.51 -4.05
CA GLY A 445 9.08 -26.16 -3.89
C GLY A 445 8.23 -26.17 -5.17
N GLU A 446 8.77 -25.74 -6.31
CA GLU A 446 8.14 -25.79 -7.64
C GLU A 446 8.81 -26.76 -8.61
#